data_AF-A0A519RU01-F1
#
_entry.id   AF-A0A519RU01-F1
#
_cell.length_a   1.000
_cell.length_b   1.000
_cell.length_c   1.000
_cell.angle_alpha   90.00
_cell.angle_beta   90.00
_cell.angle_gamma   90.00
#
_symmetry.space_group_name_H-M   'P 1'
#
loop_
_entity.id
_entity.type
_entity.pdbx_description
1 polymer ?
#
loop_
_entity_poly.entity_id
_entity_poly.type
_entity_poly.pdbx_seq_one_letter_code
_entity_poly.pdbx_strand_id
1 'polypeptide(L)'
;MTFHQYNLFSDPLEDALIAAFPQFEGSEIEYKTAKGGFPASFWDTYSAFANTEGGLIVLGVREVDNQFIPEGLDLNQARQLRLDFFSAQNNRNKISIDLLGEAAVQMVAVPSKANQYFLAFDVPSA
;
A
#
# COMPACT_ATOMS: atom_id res chain seq x y z
N MET A 1 -21.98 -18.84 -11.44
CA MET A 1 -21.27 -19.24 -10.20
C MET A 1 -20.57 -17.99 -9.68
N THR A 2 -20.96 -17.63 -8.47
CA THR A 2 -20.42 -16.58 -7.58
C THR A 2 -20.34 -15.16 -8.16
N PHE A 3 -21.45 -14.44 -8.02
CA PHE A 3 -21.42 -12.97 -7.98
C PHE A 3 -20.70 -12.57 -6.69
N HIS A 4 -19.49 -12.04 -6.80
CA HIS A 4 -18.87 -11.32 -5.67
C HIS A 4 -19.77 -10.12 -5.36
N GLN A 5 -20.42 -10.19 -4.21
CA GLN A 5 -21.27 -9.14 -3.69
C GLN A 5 -20.37 -7.99 -3.25
N TYR A 6 -20.09 -7.06 -4.16
CA TYR A 6 -19.43 -5.80 -3.83
C TYR A 6 -20.27 -5.12 -2.73
N ASN A 7 -19.65 -4.96 -1.57
CA ASN A 7 -20.26 -4.29 -0.42
C ASN A 7 -20.67 -2.87 -0.83
N LEU A 8 -21.94 -2.53 -0.64
CA LEU A 8 -22.52 -1.21 -0.96
C LEU A 8 -22.02 -0.07 -0.03
N PHE A 9 -20.90 -0.27 0.66
CA PHE A 9 -20.25 0.65 1.59
C PHE A 9 -18.72 0.71 1.39
N SER A 10 -18.21 0.34 0.21
CA SER A 10 -16.77 0.45 -0.05
C SER A 10 -16.30 1.88 0.23
N ASP A 11 -15.28 2.02 1.05
CA ASP A 11 -14.62 3.31 1.23
C ASP A 11 -14.10 3.74 -0.15
N PRO A 12 -14.33 4.99 -0.61
CA PRO A 12 -13.77 5.46 -1.87
C PRO A 12 -12.24 5.27 -1.96
N LEU A 13 -11.56 5.18 -0.80
CA LEU A 13 -10.17 4.76 -0.70
C LEU A 13 -9.95 3.32 -1.18
N GLU A 14 -10.71 2.36 -0.66
CA GLU A 14 -10.63 0.94 -1.03
C GLU A 14 -10.93 0.74 -2.51
N ASP A 15 -11.97 1.40 -3.03
CA ASP A 15 -12.32 1.33 -4.46
C ASP A 15 -11.17 1.82 -5.35
N ALA A 16 -10.49 2.91 -4.96
CA ALA A 16 -9.34 3.43 -5.69
C ALA A 16 -8.14 2.47 -5.65
N LEU A 17 -7.94 1.77 -4.53
CA LEU A 17 -6.86 0.79 -4.37
C LEU A 17 -7.14 -0.48 -5.19
N ILE A 18 -8.36 -1.01 -5.12
CA ILE A 18 -8.78 -2.19 -5.90
C ILE A 18 -8.71 -1.89 -7.40
N ALA A 19 -9.11 -0.69 -7.82
CA ALA A 19 -8.98 -0.27 -9.22
C ALA A 19 -7.51 -0.19 -9.69
N ALA A 20 -6.58 0.16 -8.79
CA ALA A 20 -5.15 0.19 -9.08
C ALA A 20 -4.51 -1.21 -9.13
N PHE A 21 -5.07 -2.17 -8.37
CA PHE A 21 -4.61 -3.56 -8.32
C PHE A 21 -5.76 -4.54 -8.61
N PRO A 22 -6.21 -4.64 -9.87
CA PRO A 22 -7.36 -5.48 -10.22
C PRO A 22 -7.10 -6.98 -10.05
N GLN A 23 -5.83 -7.39 -9.92
CA GLN A 23 -5.39 -8.76 -9.69
C GLN A 23 -4.99 -9.02 -8.24
N PHE A 24 -5.27 -8.08 -7.32
CA PHE A 24 -4.99 -8.27 -5.91
C PHE A 24 -5.81 -9.44 -5.38
N GLU A 25 -5.12 -10.49 -4.91
CA GLU A 25 -5.73 -11.69 -4.32
C GLU A 25 -5.58 -11.75 -2.79
N GLY A 26 -4.88 -10.78 -2.19
CA GLY A 26 -4.70 -10.73 -0.74
C GLY A 26 -5.99 -10.37 0.00
N SER A 27 -6.04 -10.74 1.29
CA SER A 27 -7.21 -10.55 2.13
C SER A 27 -7.08 -9.35 3.09
N GLU A 28 -5.88 -8.77 3.22
CA GLU A 28 -5.56 -7.73 4.21
C GLU A 28 -5.07 -6.42 3.57
N ILE A 29 -5.49 -5.30 4.15
CA ILE A 29 -5.00 -3.96 3.81
C ILE A 29 -4.47 -3.31 5.08
N GLU A 30 -3.21 -2.89 5.07
CA GLU A 30 -2.56 -2.17 6.16
C GLU A 30 -2.32 -0.71 5.75
N TYR A 31 -2.78 0.22 6.58
CA TYR A 31 -2.56 1.65 6.38
C TYR A 31 -1.44 2.17 7.28
N LYS A 32 -0.52 2.96 6.70
CA LYS A 32 0.55 3.60 7.46
C LYS A 32 0.72 5.07 7.08
N THR A 33 0.91 5.90 8.10
CA THR A 33 1.33 7.28 7.87
C THR A 33 2.74 7.28 7.28
N ALA A 34 3.01 8.19 6.34
CA ALA A 34 4.37 8.48 5.89
C ALA A 34 4.81 9.89 6.31
N LYS A 35 4.14 10.45 7.32
CA LYS A 35 4.56 11.70 7.95
C LYS A 35 5.91 11.47 8.63
N GLY A 36 6.91 12.21 8.20
CA GLY A 36 8.29 12.05 8.67
C GLY A 36 9.15 11.10 7.84
N GLY A 37 8.64 10.58 6.72
CA GLY A 37 9.41 9.78 5.77
C GLY A 37 8.92 8.32 5.68
N PHE A 38 9.78 7.45 5.16
CA PHE A 38 9.46 6.04 4.96
C PHE A 38 9.26 5.32 6.31
N PRO A 39 8.12 4.64 6.56
CA PRO A 39 7.84 4.10 7.89
C PRO A 39 8.80 2.99 8.27
N ALA A 40 9.37 3.06 9.47
CA ALA A 40 10.29 2.02 9.98
C ALA A 40 9.58 0.64 10.10
N SER A 41 8.30 0.64 10.48
CA SER A 41 7.46 -0.56 10.63
C SER A 41 6.98 -1.16 9.30
N PHE A 42 7.29 -0.53 8.16
CA PHE A 42 6.91 -1.04 6.85
C PHE A 42 7.41 -2.48 6.63
N TRP A 43 8.68 -2.74 6.95
CA TRP A 43 9.31 -4.02 6.69
C TRP A 43 8.77 -5.16 7.55
N ASP A 44 8.28 -4.85 8.75
CA ASP A 44 7.67 -5.83 9.63
C ASP A 44 6.33 -6.31 9.04
N THR A 45 5.49 -5.38 8.58
CA THR A 45 4.24 -5.71 7.87
C THR A 45 4.52 -6.40 6.53
N TYR A 46 5.48 -5.89 5.75
CA TYR A 46 5.87 -6.50 4.47
C TYR A 46 6.23 -7.96 4.65
N SER A 47 7.04 -8.27 5.67
CA SER A 47 7.45 -9.64 5.96
C SER A 47 6.27 -10.47 6.48
N ALA A 48 5.37 -9.90 7.27
CA ALA A 48 4.19 -10.61 7.75
C ALA A 48 3.26 -10.99 6.57
N PHE A 49 2.98 -10.05 5.66
CA PHE A 49 2.13 -10.28 4.49
C PHE A 49 2.74 -11.28 3.53
N ALA A 50 4.03 -11.15 3.21
CA ALA A 50 4.71 -12.10 2.33
C ALA A 50 4.73 -13.53 2.88
N ASN A 51 4.69 -13.72 4.21
CA ASN A 51 4.65 -15.04 4.84
C ASN A 51 3.22 -15.58 5.06
N THR A 52 2.18 -14.83 4.69
CA THR A 52 0.77 -15.20 4.91
C THR A 52 0.02 -15.18 3.58
N GLU A 53 -1.18 -14.57 3.50
CA GLU A 53 -2.02 -14.53 2.30
C GLU A 53 -1.69 -13.35 1.36
N GLY A 54 -0.56 -12.66 1.60
CA GLY A 54 -0.26 -11.39 0.95
C GLY A 54 -1.13 -10.25 1.47
N GLY A 55 -1.03 -9.08 0.85
CA GLY A 55 -1.80 -7.91 1.28
C GLY A 55 -1.38 -6.62 0.63
N LEU A 56 -2.19 -5.57 0.83
CA LEU A 56 -1.85 -4.21 0.40
C LEU A 56 -1.29 -3.41 1.57
N ILE A 57 -0.11 -2.82 1.40
CA ILE A 57 0.38 -1.79 2.32
C ILE A 57 0.15 -0.43 1.67
N VAL A 58 -0.49 0.50 2.37
CA VAL A 58 -0.87 1.80 1.83
C VAL A 58 -0.25 2.92 2.67
N LEU A 59 0.64 3.69 2.05
CA LEU A 59 1.27 4.85 2.67
C LEU A 59 0.49 6.13 2.40
N GLY A 60 0.47 7.02 3.39
CA GLY A 60 -0.21 8.32 3.31
C GLY A 60 -1.61 8.33 3.93
N VAL A 61 -1.94 7.29 4.69
CA VAL A 61 -3.18 7.17 5.47
C VAL A 61 -2.82 6.96 6.92
N ARG A 62 -3.45 7.70 7.83
CA ARG A 62 -3.28 7.53 9.28
C ARG A 62 -4.51 6.88 9.86
N GLU A 63 -4.34 5.78 10.55
CA GLU A 63 -5.41 5.14 11.33
C GLU A 63 -5.45 5.72 12.75
N VAL A 64 -6.63 6.15 13.19
CA VAL A 64 -6.90 6.62 14.56
C VAL A 64 -8.27 6.12 14.98
N ASP A 65 -8.37 5.39 16.09
CA ASP A 65 -9.64 4.92 16.63
C ASP A 65 -10.53 4.22 15.58
N ASN A 66 -9.95 3.32 14.78
CA ASN A 66 -10.60 2.63 13.65
C ASN A 66 -11.12 3.57 12.54
N GLN A 67 -10.62 4.80 12.45
CA GLN A 67 -10.91 5.74 11.37
C GLN A 67 -9.67 5.94 10.50
N PHE A 68 -9.86 5.83 9.19
CA PHE A 68 -8.83 6.12 8.21
C PHE A 68 -8.84 7.60 7.84
N ILE A 69 -7.77 8.30 8.20
CA ILE A 69 -7.58 9.71 7.90
C ILE A 69 -6.62 9.80 6.71
N PRO A 70 -7.11 10.12 5.51
CA PRO A 70 -6.23 10.30 4.36
C PRO A 70 -5.38 11.55 4.57
N GLU A 71 -4.09 11.37 4.85
CA GLU A 71 -3.14 12.47 4.97
C GLU A 71 -2.77 12.95 3.55
N GLY A 72 -2.50 11.99 2.67
CA GLY A 72 -2.07 12.20 1.29
C GLY A 72 -0.60 12.60 1.21
N LEU A 73 0.01 12.27 0.09
CA LEU A 73 1.39 12.59 -0.26
C LEU A 73 1.38 13.53 -1.45
N ASP A 74 2.16 14.59 -1.41
CA ASP A 74 2.41 15.35 -2.63
C ASP A 74 3.23 14.51 -3.63
N LEU A 75 3.24 14.94 -4.89
CA LEU A 75 3.92 14.19 -5.96
C LEU A 75 5.40 13.94 -5.69
N ASN A 76 6.10 14.89 -5.06
CA ASN A 76 7.53 14.76 -4.77
C ASN A 76 7.75 13.79 -3.61
N GLN A 77 6.92 13.88 -2.55
CA GLN A 77 6.94 12.93 -1.44
C GLN A 77 6.69 11.50 -1.91
N ALA A 78 5.65 11.28 -2.72
CA ALA A 78 5.31 9.97 -3.24
C ALA A 78 6.44 9.38 -4.11
N ARG A 79 7.09 10.21 -4.94
CA ARG A 79 8.26 9.83 -5.72
C ARG A 79 9.46 9.48 -4.84
N GLN A 80 9.74 10.29 -3.82
CA GLN A 80 10.87 10.05 -2.92
C GLN A 80 10.67 8.76 -2.13
N LEU A 81 9.49 8.53 -1.55
CA LEU A 81 9.18 7.30 -0.81
C LEU A 81 9.29 6.05 -1.70
N ARG A 82 8.88 6.16 -2.97
CA ARG A 82 9.05 5.08 -3.95
C ARG A 82 10.54 4.77 -4.18
N LEU A 83 11.38 5.80 -4.35
CA LEU A 83 12.82 5.62 -4.49
C LEU A 83 13.45 5.00 -3.23
N ASP A 84 13.04 5.49 -2.05
CA ASP A 84 13.52 4.99 -0.76
C ASP A 84 13.19 3.51 -0.58
N PHE A 85 11.98 3.09 -0.98
CA PHE A 85 11.58 1.68 -1.00
C PHE A 85 12.52 0.82 -1.85
N PHE A 86 12.71 1.15 -3.13
CA PHE A 86 13.54 0.35 -4.03
C PHE A 86 15.01 0.35 -3.61
N SER A 87 15.51 1.46 -3.06
CA SER A 87 16.86 1.54 -2.48
C SER A 87 17.00 0.60 -1.28
N ALA A 88 16.04 0.63 -0.37
CA ALA A 88 16.04 -0.21 0.82
C ALA A 88 15.85 -1.70 0.51
N GLN A 89 14.96 -2.06 -0.43
CA GLN A 89 14.77 -3.43 -0.92
C GLN A 89 16.08 -4.00 -1.49
N ASN A 90 16.78 -3.22 -2.33
CA ASN A 90 18.05 -3.66 -2.90
C ASN A 90 19.14 -3.88 -1.85
N ASN A 91 19.18 -3.06 -0.80
CA ASN A 91 20.10 -3.27 0.33
C ASN A 91 19.72 -4.49 1.16
N ARG A 92 18.42 -4.80 1.20
CA ARG A 92 17.86 -5.96 1.90
C ARG A 92 17.76 -7.22 1.03
N ASN A 93 18.37 -7.28 -0.16
CA ASN A 93 18.47 -8.50 -0.99
C ASN A 93 19.12 -9.74 -0.33
N LYS A 94 19.39 -9.70 0.98
CA LYS A 94 19.86 -10.81 1.81
C LYS A 94 18.75 -11.50 2.62
N ILE A 95 17.52 -10.97 2.63
CA ILE A 95 16.35 -11.66 3.22
C ILE A 95 15.66 -12.49 2.14
N SER A 96 15.22 -13.69 2.52
CA SER A 96 14.68 -14.73 1.63
C SER A 96 13.23 -14.48 1.18
N ILE A 97 12.82 -13.21 1.08
CA ILE A 97 11.47 -12.82 0.66
C ILE A 97 11.58 -12.24 -0.74
N ASP A 98 10.65 -12.60 -1.63
CA ASP A 98 10.65 -12.12 -3.01
C ASP A 98 10.58 -10.59 -3.07
N LEU A 99 11.26 -10.04 -4.08
CA LEU A 99 11.35 -8.61 -4.32
C LEU A 99 10.11 -8.13 -5.07
N LEU A 100 9.55 -7.00 -4.64
CA LEU A 100 8.51 -6.36 -5.45
C LEU A 100 9.12 -5.73 -6.71
N GLY A 101 8.50 -6.06 -7.84
CA GLY A 101 8.72 -5.36 -9.10
C GLY A 101 8.00 -4.01 -9.13
N GLU A 102 8.35 -3.16 -10.09
CA GLU A 102 7.74 -1.82 -10.20
C GLU A 102 6.22 -1.82 -10.36
N ALA A 103 5.65 -2.85 -10.98
CA ALA A 103 4.21 -2.97 -11.18
C ALA A 103 3.42 -3.17 -9.89
N ALA A 104 4.06 -3.70 -8.85
CA ALA A 104 3.47 -3.94 -7.54
C ALA A 104 3.47 -2.67 -6.66
N VAL A 105 4.00 -1.54 -7.13
CA VAL A 105 4.03 -0.28 -6.39
C VAL A 105 3.32 0.80 -7.20
N GLN A 106 2.13 1.18 -6.76
CA GLN A 106 1.26 2.13 -7.47
C GLN A 106 1.10 3.43 -6.70
N MET A 107 1.11 4.54 -7.43
CA MET A 107 0.73 5.84 -6.90
C MET A 107 -0.75 6.07 -7.21
N VAL A 108 -1.58 6.10 -6.17
CA VAL A 108 -3.04 6.16 -6.30
C VAL A 108 -3.53 7.56 -5.90
N ALA A 109 -4.35 8.22 -6.71
CA ALA A 109 -4.86 9.54 -6.36
C ALA A 109 -5.81 9.48 -5.15
N VAL A 110 -5.72 10.46 -4.24
CA VAL A 110 -6.63 10.56 -3.10
C VAL A 110 -7.99 11.09 -3.57
N PRO A 111 -9.09 10.31 -3.49
CA PRO A 111 -10.38 10.74 -4.05
C PRO A 111 -10.91 12.05 -3.45
N SER A 112 -10.61 12.31 -2.18
CA SER A 112 -11.06 13.49 -1.43
C SER A 112 -10.09 14.68 -1.48
N LYS A 113 -8.91 14.57 -2.11
CA LYS A 113 -7.88 15.62 -2.14
C LYS A 113 -7.17 15.70 -3.49
N ALA A 114 -7.32 16.83 -4.18
CA ALA A 114 -6.62 17.09 -5.43
C ALA A 114 -5.10 17.13 -5.26
N ASN A 115 -4.37 16.58 -6.24
CA ASN A 115 -2.90 16.51 -6.30
C ASN A 115 -2.23 15.82 -5.10
N GLN A 116 -2.99 15.04 -4.34
CA GLN A 116 -2.48 14.19 -3.28
C GLN A 116 -2.58 12.73 -3.71
N TYR A 117 -1.63 11.92 -3.26
CA TYR A 117 -1.53 10.51 -3.62
C TYR A 117 -1.35 9.63 -2.39
N PHE A 118 -1.71 8.37 -2.52
CA PHE A 118 -1.22 7.28 -1.71
C PHE A 118 -0.13 6.53 -2.48
N LEU A 119 0.77 5.89 -1.74
CA LEU A 119 1.71 4.95 -2.31
C LEU A 119 1.32 3.56 -1.81
N ALA A 120 0.81 2.73 -2.70
CA ALA A 120 0.29 1.41 -2.37
C ALA A 120 1.22 0.32 -2.91
N PHE A 121 1.38 -0.74 -2.12
CA PHE A 121 2.30 -1.84 -2.35
C PHE A 121 1.50 -3.15 -2.31
N ASP A 122 1.43 -3.84 -3.43
CA ASP A 122 0.88 -5.19 -3.55
C ASP A 122 1.94 -6.20 -3.14
N VAL A 123 1.77 -6.78 -1.96
CA VAL A 123 2.68 -7.78 -1.40
C VAL A 123 2.09 -9.16 -1.69
N PRO A 124 2.68 -9.95 -2.61
CA PRO A 124 2.20 -11.30 -2.86
C PRO A 124 2.54 -12.21 -1.67
N SER A 125 1.75 -13.27 -1.48
CA SER A 125 2.14 -14.40 -0.65
C SER A 125 3.32 -15.15 -1.28
N ALA A 126 4.24 -15.64 -0.45
CA ALA A 126 5.36 -16.50 -0.86
C ALA A 126 4.95 -17.94 -1.21
#